data_AF-X1BAH3-F1
#
_entry.id   AF-X1BAH3-F1
#
_cell.length_a   1.000
_cell.length_b   1.000
_cell.length_c   1.000
_cell.angle_alpha   90.00
_cell.angle_beta   90.00
_cell.angle_gamma   90.00
#
_symmetry.space_group_name_H-M   'P 1'
#
loop_
_entity.id
_entity.type
_entity.pdbx_description
1 polymer ?
#
loop_
_entity_poly.entity_id
_entity_poly.type
_entity_poly.pdbx_seq_one_letter_code
_entity_poly.pdbx_strand_id
1 'polypeptide(L)'
;MPYAYCYRCPFGLEYPECEIHCADYLEDFFVGHVAPDAVAALIVEPVQGEGGFIVPPPGYFKKIKAMCEQHGIIFIMDEIQAGMGRTGKLFAC
;
A
#
# COMPACT_ATOMS: atom_id res chain seq x y z
N MET A 1 1.55 -7.61 6.81
CA MET A 1 0.49 -6.79 6.17
C MET A 1 0.15 -7.40 4.82
N PRO A 2 -1.11 -7.74 4.53
CA PRO A 2 -1.50 -8.20 3.19
C PRO A 2 -1.39 -7.07 2.17
N TYR A 3 -0.98 -7.38 0.94
CA TYR A 3 -1.03 -6.42 -0.17
C TYR A 3 -2.45 -6.33 -0.76
N ALA A 4 -2.74 -5.23 -1.46
CA ALA A 4 -4.07 -4.92 -1.98
C ALA A 4 -4.43 -5.68 -3.26
N TYR A 5 -4.50 -7.02 -3.17
CA TYR A 5 -4.82 -7.88 -4.29
C TYR A 5 -6.31 -8.23 -4.33
N CYS A 6 -7.13 -7.42 -5.02
CA CYS A 6 -8.60 -7.61 -5.07
C CYS A 6 -9.04 -9.01 -5.55
N TYR A 7 -8.36 -9.57 -6.57
CA TYR A 7 -8.71 -10.91 -7.09
C TYR A 7 -8.51 -12.04 -6.07
N ARG A 8 -7.59 -11.88 -5.11
CA ARG A 8 -7.37 -12.82 -3.99
C ARG A 8 -7.46 -12.08 -2.66
N CYS A 9 -8.53 -11.31 -2.49
CA CYS A 9 -8.71 -10.49 -1.30
C CYS A 9 -8.63 -11.35 -0.02
N PRO A 10 -7.67 -11.10 0.88
CA PRO A 10 -7.49 -11.93 2.07
C PRO A 10 -8.63 -11.80 3.07
N PHE A 11 -9.45 -10.74 2.94
CA PHE A 11 -10.62 -10.48 3.76
C PHE A 11 -11.92 -10.97 3.10
N GLY A 12 -11.86 -11.50 1.87
CA GLY A 12 -13.05 -11.94 1.12
C GLY A 12 -14.03 -10.81 0.78
N LEU A 13 -13.56 -9.57 0.75
CA LEU A 13 -14.36 -8.37 0.45
C LEU A 13 -14.17 -7.92 -1.00
N GLU A 14 -15.14 -7.16 -1.52
CA GLU A 14 -15.15 -6.64 -2.89
C GLU A 14 -14.98 -5.11 -2.91
N TYR A 15 -14.26 -4.60 -3.91
CA TYR A 15 -14.08 -3.17 -4.14
C TYR A 15 -15.15 -2.67 -5.12
N PRO A 16 -15.77 -1.49 -4.91
CA PRO A 16 -15.42 -0.47 -3.91
C PRO A 16 -16.08 -0.60 -2.54
N GLU A 17 -17.01 -1.54 -2.33
CA GLU A 17 -17.84 -1.67 -1.13
C GLU A 17 -17.02 -1.90 0.15
N CYS A 18 -15.83 -2.48 0.04
CA CYS A 18 -14.94 -2.73 1.15
C CYS A 18 -14.23 -1.49 1.69
N GLU A 19 -14.42 -0.32 1.06
CA GLU A 19 -13.78 0.96 1.43
C GLU A 19 -12.25 0.85 1.63
N ILE A 20 -11.64 -0.07 0.88
CA ILE A 20 -10.22 -0.37 0.93
C ILE A 20 -9.80 -0.81 2.36
N HIS A 21 -10.57 -1.74 2.94
CA HIS A 21 -10.32 -2.30 4.27
C HIS A 21 -8.90 -2.88 4.42
N CYS A 22 -8.31 -3.40 3.34
CA CYS A 22 -6.94 -3.90 3.36
C CYS A 22 -5.90 -2.84 3.75
N ALA A 23 -6.18 -1.55 3.52
CA ALA A 23 -5.31 -0.47 4.00
C ALA A 23 -5.42 -0.27 5.52
N ASP A 24 -6.63 -0.41 6.09
CA ASP A 24 -6.88 -0.23 7.53
C ASP A 24 -6.10 -1.24 8.38
N TYR A 25 -5.75 -2.38 7.80
CA TYR A 25 -4.91 -3.38 8.46
C TYR A 25 -3.54 -2.84 8.88
N LEU A 26 -3.09 -1.68 8.37
CA LEU A 26 -1.91 -1.00 8.88
C LEU A 26 -2.07 -0.60 10.37
N GLU A 27 -3.26 -0.16 10.77
CA GLU A 27 -3.57 0.16 12.16
C GLU A 27 -3.50 -1.09 13.05
N ASP A 28 -4.10 -2.19 12.60
CA ASP A 28 -4.01 -3.48 13.29
C ASP A 28 -2.55 -3.96 13.42
N PHE A 29 -1.73 -3.69 12.39
CA PHE A 29 -0.31 -3.98 12.42
C PHE A 29 0.42 -3.14 13.48
N PHE A 30 0.06 -1.87 13.61
CA PHE A 30 0.65 -0.99 14.62
C PHE A 30 0.29 -1.42 16.05
N VAL A 31 -0.93 -1.87 16.28
CA VAL A 31 -1.36 -2.37 17.59
C VAL A 31 -0.76 -3.75 17.90
N GLY A 32 -0.76 -4.65 16.92
CA GLY A 32 -0.42 -6.06 17.13
C GLY A 32 1.05 -6.42 16.99
N HIS A 33 1.86 -5.61 16.29
CA HIS A 33 3.23 -6.01 15.89
C HIS A 33 4.30 -4.98 16.23
N VAL A 34 4.06 -3.69 15.98
CA VAL A 34 5.08 -2.64 16.21
C VAL A 34 4.42 -1.28 16.43
N ALA A 35 4.78 -0.60 17.52
CA ALA A 35 4.26 0.73 17.78
C ALA A 35 4.69 1.71 16.67
N PRO A 36 3.81 2.63 16.20
CA PRO A 36 4.11 3.51 15.06
C PRO A 36 5.36 4.39 15.27
N ASP A 37 5.62 4.80 16.51
CA ASP A 37 6.77 5.62 16.91
C ASP A 37 8.11 4.88 16.80
N ALA A 38 8.09 3.54 16.76
CA ALA A 38 9.25 2.71 16.48
C ALA A 38 9.48 2.47 14.98
N VAL A 39 8.62 2.98 14.09
CA VAL A 39 8.70 2.78 12.64
C VAL A 39 9.28 4.02 11.96
N ALA A 40 10.43 3.87 11.30
CA ALA A 40 11.06 4.99 10.58
C ALA A 40 10.44 5.23 9.19
N ALA A 41 10.13 4.16 8.45
CA ALA A 41 9.65 4.25 7.09
C ALA A 41 8.77 3.05 6.70
N LEU A 42 7.89 3.27 5.73
CA LEU A 42 7.14 2.25 5.00
C LEU A 42 7.52 2.33 3.51
N ILE A 43 7.99 1.21 2.96
CA ILE A 43 8.36 1.08 1.55
C ILE A 43 7.36 0.18 0.81
N VAL A 44 6.90 0.63 -0.37
CA VAL A 44 5.92 -0.11 -1.18
C VAL A 44 6.19 0.06 -2.67
N GLU A 45 5.90 -0.96 -3.48
CA GLU A 45 5.87 -0.84 -4.94
C GLU A 45 4.50 -0.24 -5.37
N PRO A 46 4.44 0.75 -6.29
CA PRO A 46 3.17 1.28 -6.82
C PRO A 46 2.33 0.25 -7.56
N VAL A 47 3.00 -0.67 -8.26
CA VAL A 47 2.43 -1.90 -8.83
C VAL A 47 3.42 -3.00 -8.46
N GLN A 48 2.97 -4.00 -7.73
CA GLN A 48 3.87 -5.07 -7.26
C GLN A 48 4.27 -5.94 -8.45
N GLY A 49 5.55 -5.89 -8.87
CA GLY A 49 6.01 -6.58 -10.08
C GLY A 49 6.15 -8.08 -9.87
N GLU A 50 7.20 -8.49 -9.15
CA GLU A 50 7.51 -9.90 -8.85
C GLU A 50 6.46 -10.56 -7.92
N GLY A 51 5.66 -9.73 -7.24
CA GLY A 51 4.47 -10.17 -6.50
C GLY A 51 3.35 -10.75 -7.37
N GLY A 52 3.43 -10.61 -8.69
CA GLY A 52 2.44 -11.10 -9.64
C GLY A 52 1.68 -10.00 -10.38
N PHE A 53 2.35 -8.88 -10.69
CA PHE A 53 1.79 -7.73 -11.40
C PHE A 53 0.49 -7.21 -10.76
N ILE A 54 0.55 -6.98 -9.45
CA ILE A 54 -0.63 -6.64 -8.65
C ILE A 54 -0.83 -5.13 -8.67
N VAL A 55 -1.94 -4.70 -9.29
CA VAL A 55 -2.39 -3.30 -9.30
C VAL A 55 -3.30 -3.06 -8.10
N PRO A 56 -2.93 -2.18 -7.16
CA PRO A 56 -3.77 -1.84 -6.03
C PRO A 56 -5.01 -1.03 -6.47
N PRO A 57 -6.14 -1.12 -5.75
CA PRO A 57 -7.33 -0.36 -6.09
C PRO A 57 -7.11 1.15 -5.91
N PRO A 58 -7.83 2.00 -6.67
CA PRO A 58 -7.74 3.45 -6.51
C PRO A 58 -7.96 3.90 -5.06
N GLY A 59 -7.13 4.82 -4.58
CA GLY A 59 -7.20 5.36 -3.22
C GLY A 59 -6.40 4.59 -2.16
N TYR A 60 -5.92 3.38 -2.45
CA TYR A 60 -5.17 2.56 -1.48
C TYR A 60 -3.96 3.30 -0.89
N PHE A 61 -3.05 3.77 -1.74
CA PHE A 61 -1.87 4.50 -1.26
C PHE A 61 -2.18 5.86 -0.65
N LYS A 62 -3.27 6.51 -1.07
CA LYS A 62 -3.70 7.77 -0.45
C LYS A 62 -4.06 7.54 1.02
N LYS A 63 -4.76 6.45 1.31
CA LYS A 63 -5.15 6.04 2.67
C LYS A 63 -3.92 5.64 3.50
N ILE A 64 -3.05 4.79 2.96
CA ILE A 64 -1.78 4.40 3.62
C ILE A 64 -0.89 5.61 3.94
N LYS A 65 -0.66 6.49 2.95
CA LYS A 65 0.17 7.68 3.13
C LYS A 65 -0.37 8.58 4.23
N ALA A 66 -1.68 8.77 4.31
CA ALA A 66 -2.29 9.58 5.36
C ALA A 66 -2.01 9.01 6.77
N MET A 67 -2.07 7.69 6.95
CA MET A 67 -1.70 7.04 8.22
C MET A 67 -0.20 7.20 8.53
N CYS A 68 0.68 7.04 7.53
CA CYS A 68 2.11 7.29 7.72
C CYS A 68 2.38 8.74 8.16
N GLU A 69 1.71 9.73 7.54
CA GLU A 69 1.86 11.15 7.89
C GLU A 69 1.40 11.46 9.32
N GLN A 70 0.35 10.79 9.80
CA GLN A 70 -0.13 10.95 11.19
C GLN A 70 0.91 10.50 12.23
N HIS A 71 1.78 9.55 11.88
CA HIS A 71 2.78 8.99 12.77
C HIS A 71 4.22 9.47 12.48
N GLY A 72 4.42 10.36 11.50
CA GLY A 72 5.76 10.82 11.11
C GLY A 72 6.60 9.75 10.40
N ILE A 73 5.97 8.72 9.84
CA ILE A 73 6.62 7.61 9.13
C ILE A 73 6.92 8.05 7.69
N ILE A 74 8.17 7.88 7.24
CA ILE A 74 8.55 8.19 5.86
C ILE A 74 7.88 7.19 4.91
N PHE A 75 7.17 7.68 3.90
CA PHE A 75 6.53 6.84 2.89
C PHE A 75 7.36 6.81 1.60
N ILE A 76 7.84 5.62 1.21
CA ILE A 76 8.75 5.40 0.07
C ILE A 76 8.02 4.58 -1.00
N MET A 77 7.96 5.13 -2.22
CA MET A 77 7.48 4.40 -3.41
C MET A 77 8.68 3.80 -4.15
N ASP A 78 8.78 2.47 -4.17
CA ASP A 78 9.79 1.74 -4.92
C ASP A 78 9.40 1.66 -6.41
N GLU A 79 10.10 2.45 -7.22
CA GLU A 79 9.87 2.57 -8.65
C GLU A 79 10.90 1.80 -9.48
N ILE A 80 11.62 0.81 -8.91
CA ILE A 80 12.61 0.00 -9.65
C ILE A 80 11.99 -0.61 -10.93
N GLN A 81 10.75 -1.11 -10.84
CA GLN A 81 10.04 -1.72 -11.96
C GLN A 81 9.02 -0.78 -12.62
N ALA A 82 8.33 0.02 -11.81
CA ALA A 82 7.23 0.89 -12.26
C ALA A 82 7.70 2.22 -12.88
N GLY A 83 8.94 2.62 -12.61
CA GLY A 83 9.52 3.86 -13.08
C GLY A 83 9.90 3.83 -14.56
N MET A 84 10.47 4.93 -15.02
CA MET A 84 11.01 5.09 -16.37
C MET A 84 9.98 4.80 -17.48
N GLY A 85 8.72 5.17 -17.27
CA GLY A 85 7.69 5.07 -18.31
C GLY A 85 6.86 3.78 -18.29
N ARG A 86 7.14 2.80 -17.41
CA ARG A 86 6.44 1.49 -17.44
C ARG A 86 4.92 1.62 -17.33
N THR A 87 4.43 2.59 -16.57
CA THR A 87 2.99 2.86 -16.36
C THR A 87 2.41 3.90 -17.34
N GLY A 88 3.18 4.33 -18.34
CA GLY A 88 2.81 5.42 -19.26
C GLY A 88 3.12 6.82 -18.72
N LYS A 89 3.71 6.92 -17.53
CA LYS A 89 4.24 8.15 -16.90
C LYS A 89 5.68 7.93 -16.47
N LEU A 90 6.45 9.00 -16.25
CA LEU A 90 7.84 8.89 -15.82
C LEU A 90 7.97 8.09 -14.51
N PHE A 91 7.08 8.36 -13.56
CA PHE A 91 6.86 7.61 -12.33
C PHE A 91 5.38 7.26 -12.21
N ALA A 92 5.04 6.18 -11.53
CA ALA A 92 3.67 5.75 -11.30
C ALA A 92 2.93 6.66 -10.31
N CYS A 93 3.64 7.29 -9.36
CA CYS A 93 3.09 8.20 -8.35
C CYS A 93 3.29 9.68 -8.65
#